data_AF-A0A2V5KIC6-F1
#
_entry.id   AF-A0A2V5KIC6-F1
#
_cell.length_a   1.000
_cell.length_b   1.000
_cell.length_c   1.000
_cell.angle_alpha   90.00
_cell.angle_beta   90.00
_cell.angle_gamma   90.00
#
_symmetry.space_group_name_H-M   'P 1'
#
loop_
_entity.id
_entity.type
_entity.pdbx_description
1 polymer ?
#
loop_
_entity_poly.entity_id
_entity_poly.type
_entity_poly.pdbx_seq_one_letter_code
_entity_poly.pdbx_strand_id
1 'polypeptide(L)'
;MYSALRRRERRQDIVDELRQTYRVTDVIDYSNFEEEGRCLEGTGSLVLDHVNRLAYVSLSKRSASTVVRRFADDFGYEPVTFTSVGLDGQPVYHTNVMMCVGTEFALVGLSMIANQTEREQVRAHLEASGKNILELDPAQVANFAGNAIELHDREGQKLLVLSARAIPTLTEGQQKRLTQYARLVPLNLPTIEMGGGSARCMIATIHLPPI
;
A
#
# COMPACT_ATOMS: atom_id res chain seq x y z
N MET A 1 -8.33 11.79 7.68
CA MET A 1 -8.79 11.51 6.30
C MET A 1 -9.11 12.82 5.59
N TYR A 2 -8.69 12.95 4.33
CA TYR A 2 -8.81 14.20 3.59
C TYR A 2 -10.28 14.56 3.32
N SER A 3 -11.06 13.57 2.83
CA SER A 3 -12.47 13.75 2.56
C SER A 3 -13.30 13.78 3.84
N ALA A 4 -14.10 14.83 4.03
CA ALA A 4 -15.02 14.96 5.16
C ALA A 4 -16.07 13.84 5.22
N LEU A 5 -16.49 13.31 4.06
CA LEU A 5 -17.42 12.17 4.01
C LEU A 5 -16.76 10.91 4.59
N ARG A 6 -15.50 10.66 4.21
CA ARG A 6 -14.77 9.47 4.66
C ARG A 6 -14.42 9.50 6.15
N ARG A 7 -14.30 10.68 6.76
CA ARG A 7 -14.11 10.82 8.21
C ARG A 7 -15.20 10.11 9.03
N ARG A 8 -16.41 9.98 8.47
CA ARG A 8 -17.55 9.26 9.08
C ARG A 8 -17.42 7.74 9.04
N GLU A 9 -16.46 7.21 8.28
CA GLU A 9 -16.17 5.77 8.21
C GLU A 9 -15.41 5.29 9.46
N ARG A 10 -14.88 6.19 10.31
CA ARG A 10 -14.21 5.83 11.57
C ARG A 10 -15.23 5.22 12.54
N ARG A 11 -15.00 3.96 12.91
CA ARG A 11 -15.95 3.12 13.63
C ARG A 11 -15.31 2.48 14.86
N GLN A 12 -15.73 2.94 16.05
CA GLN A 12 -15.21 2.44 17.32
C GLN A 12 -15.59 0.96 17.55
N ASP A 13 -16.74 0.55 17.04
CA ASP A 13 -17.24 -0.82 17.17
C ASP A 13 -16.32 -1.85 16.48
N ILE A 14 -15.63 -1.48 15.40
CA ILE A 14 -14.62 -2.34 14.77
C ILE A 14 -13.43 -2.57 15.71
N VAL A 15 -12.99 -1.51 16.41
CA VAL A 15 -11.88 -1.61 17.37
C VAL A 15 -12.29 -2.47 18.57
N ASP A 16 -13.53 -2.33 19.02
CA ASP A 16 -14.07 -3.11 20.13
C ASP A 16 -14.24 -4.59 19.77
N GLU A 17 -14.62 -4.91 18.53
CA GLU A 17 -14.64 -6.29 18.01
C GLU A 17 -13.22 -6.89 17.95
N LEU A 18 -12.23 -6.12 17.45
CA LEU A 18 -10.84 -6.57 17.41
C LEU A 18 -10.28 -6.89 18.80
N ARG A 19 -10.67 -6.12 19.83
CA ARG A 19 -10.30 -6.38 21.24
C ARG A 19 -10.80 -7.70 21.79
N GLN A 20 -11.79 -8.34 21.17
CA GLN A 20 -12.29 -9.64 21.61
C GLN A 20 -11.42 -10.81 21.11
N THR A 21 -10.63 -10.58 20.06
CA THR A 21 -9.83 -11.62 19.39
C THR A 21 -8.32 -11.36 19.51
N TYR A 22 -7.92 -10.10 19.62
CA TYR A 22 -6.52 -9.66 19.62
C TYR A 22 -6.17 -8.83 20.84
N ARG A 23 -4.90 -8.88 21.24
CA ARG A 23 -4.35 -8.03 22.30
C ARG A 23 -4.11 -6.63 21.76
N VAL A 24 -5.09 -5.75 21.96
CA VAL A 24 -4.98 -4.32 21.66
C VAL A 24 -4.55 -3.59 22.93
N THR A 25 -3.30 -3.16 23.02
CA THR A 25 -2.79 -2.41 24.18
C THR A 25 -3.16 -0.94 24.11
N ASP A 26 -3.01 -0.34 22.93
CA ASP A 26 -3.22 1.09 22.69
C ASP A 26 -3.96 1.33 21.38
N VAL A 27 -4.73 2.42 21.35
CA VAL A 27 -5.37 2.93 20.14
C VAL A 27 -4.91 4.37 19.96
N ILE A 28 -4.14 4.61 18.91
CA ILE A 28 -3.57 5.92 18.61
C ILE A 28 -4.47 6.61 17.59
N ASP A 29 -5.07 7.75 17.98
CA ASP A 29 -5.92 8.53 17.09
C ASP A 29 -5.15 9.73 16.50
N TYR A 30 -4.96 9.70 15.18
CA TYR A 30 -4.36 10.79 14.42
C TYR A 30 -5.39 11.78 13.86
N SER A 31 -6.67 11.66 14.20
CA SER A 31 -7.73 12.48 13.61
C SER A 31 -7.61 13.98 13.91
N ASN A 32 -6.96 14.36 15.02
CA ASN A 32 -6.71 15.76 15.38
C ASN A 32 -5.87 16.50 14.32
N PHE A 33 -4.97 15.82 13.61
CA PHE A 33 -4.19 16.44 12.53
C PHE A 33 -5.06 16.94 11.36
N GLU A 34 -6.28 16.41 11.22
CA GLU A 34 -7.21 16.78 10.16
C GLU A 34 -7.67 18.24 10.27
N GLU A 35 -7.67 18.81 11.48
CA GLU A 35 -8.00 20.23 11.73
C GLU A 35 -6.94 21.17 11.13
N GLU A 36 -5.70 20.69 11.03
CA GLU A 36 -4.58 21.38 10.36
C GLU A 36 -4.49 21.04 8.87
N GLY A 37 -5.46 20.32 8.31
CA GLY A 37 -5.44 19.85 6.93
C GLY A 37 -4.39 18.76 6.66
N ARG A 38 -3.85 18.12 7.70
CA ARG A 38 -2.86 17.04 7.62
C ARG A 38 -3.55 15.70 7.81
N CYS A 39 -3.24 14.72 6.96
CA CYS A 39 -3.98 13.45 6.93
C CYS A 39 -3.04 12.27 6.69
N LEU A 40 -3.44 11.09 7.18
CA LEU A 40 -2.84 9.81 6.83
C LEU A 40 -3.97 8.79 6.66
N GLU A 41 -4.19 8.30 5.44
CA GLU A 41 -5.31 7.40 5.12
C GLU A 41 -4.91 5.92 5.19
N GLY A 42 -4.33 5.52 6.32
CA GLY A 42 -4.03 4.13 6.67
C GLY A 42 -3.20 3.40 5.60
N THR A 43 -3.52 2.13 5.35
CA THR A 43 -2.77 1.29 4.40
C THR A 43 -2.99 1.63 2.92
N GLY A 44 -3.83 2.62 2.62
CA GLY A 44 -3.82 3.27 1.30
C GLY A 44 -2.55 4.10 1.10
N SER A 45 -2.23 4.90 2.12
CA SER A 45 -1.04 5.75 2.19
C SER A 45 0.23 5.00 2.59
N LEU A 46 0.10 4.00 3.47
CA LEU A 46 1.21 3.27 4.08
C LEU A 46 1.37 1.90 3.40
N VAL A 47 2.31 1.79 2.46
CA VAL A 47 2.77 0.47 1.99
C VAL A 47 3.90 0.03 2.92
N LEU A 48 3.63 -0.98 3.74
CA LEU A 48 4.51 -1.40 4.83
C LEU A 48 5.31 -2.64 4.43
N ASP A 49 6.63 -2.58 4.59
CA ASP A 49 7.47 -3.76 4.68
C ASP A 49 7.61 -4.14 6.15
N HIS A 50 6.80 -5.11 6.59
CA HIS A 50 6.77 -5.54 7.98
C HIS A 50 8.06 -6.23 8.43
N VAL A 51 8.80 -6.87 7.51
CA VAL A 51 10.04 -7.60 7.82
C VAL A 51 11.17 -6.61 8.04
N ASN A 52 11.33 -5.65 7.13
CA ASN A 52 12.42 -4.66 7.18
C ASN A 52 12.06 -3.39 7.96
N ARG A 53 10.82 -3.31 8.49
CA ARG A 53 10.33 -2.16 9.26
C ARG A 53 10.38 -0.85 8.46
N LEU A 54 10.08 -0.92 7.16
CA LEU A 54 10.00 0.26 6.28
C LEU A 54 8.55 0.65 5.99
N ALA A 55 8.28 1.95 5.92
CA ALA A 55 7.00 2.49 5.49
C ALA A 55 7.19 3.35 4.24
N TYR A 56 6.85 2.81 3.07
CA TYR A 56 6.88 3.54 1.81
C TYR A 56 5.62 4.41 1.68
N VAL A 57 5.82 5.71 1.45
CA VAL A 57 4.72 6.67 1.38
C VAL A 57 4.92 7.70 0.28
N SER A 58 4.03 7.68 -0.71
CA SER A 58 3.88 8.81 -1.61
C SER A 58 3.09 9.93 -0.92
N LEU A 59 3.71 11.10 -0.82
CA LEU A 59 3.13 12.28 -0.20
C LEU A 59 2.03 12.86 -1.08
N SER A 60 0.90 13.17 -0.47
CA SER A 60 -0.28 13.69 -1.15
C SER A 60 -1.19 14.41 -0.14
N LYS A 61 -2.33 14.94 -0.60
CA LYS A 61 -3.37 15.47 0.30
C LYS A 61 -3.90 14.45 1.32
N ARG A 62 -3.67 13.15 1.06
CA ARG A 62 -4.09 12.03 1.92
C ARG A 62 -2.94 11.45 2.76
N SER A 63 -1.71 11.93 2.57
CA SER A 63 -0.48 11.42 3.19
C SER A 63 0.47 12.57 3.53
N ALA A 64 0.28 13.21 4.68
CA ALA A 64 1.12 14.30 5.15
C ALA A 64 2.38 13.77 5.84
N SER A 65 3.55 14.30 5.48
CA SER A 65 4.85 13.83 5.99
C SER A 65 4.98 13.91 7.51
N THR A 66 4.37 14.90 8.15
CA THR A 66 4.37 15.04 9.62
C THR A 66 3.64 13.90 10.32
N VAL A 67 2.48 13.49 9.78
CA VAL A 67 1.68 12.38 10.33
C VAL A 67 2.33 11.04 10.01
N VAL A 68 2.96 10.90 8.84
CA VAL A 68 3.76 9.72 8.49
C VAL A 68 4.92 9.54 9.46
N ARG A 69 5.68 10.60 9.75
CA ARG A 69 6.78 10.53 10.74
C ARG A 69 6.25 10.13 12.12
N ARG A 70 5.13 10.71 12.55
CA ARG A 70 4.52 10.35 13.84
C ARG A 70 4.12 8.88 13.89
N PHE A 71 3.49 8.36 12.83
CA PHE A 71 3.19 6.92 12.70
C PHE A 71 4.46 6.08 12.77
N ALA A 72 5.52 6.49 12.06
CA ALA A 72 6.78 5.79 12.03
C ALA A 72 7.42 5.70 13.43
N ASP A 73 7.37 6.79 14.20
CA ASP A 73 7.85 6.85 15.59
C ASP A 73 7.01 5.96 16.52
N ASP A 74 5.67 6.08 16.47
CA ASP A 74 4.75 5.35 17.36
C ASP A 74 4.79 3.83 17.10
N PHE A 75 4.94 3.43 15.84
CA PHE A 75 4.89 2.02 15.43
C PHE A 75 6.25 1.41 15.12
N GLY A 76 7.36 2.15 15.22
CA GLY A 76 8.72 1.66 15.00
C GLY A 76 9.00 1.25 13.55
N TYR A 77 8.67 2.13 12.60
CA TYR A 77 9.04 2.00 11.19
C TYR A 77 10.02 3.12 10.80
N GLU A 78 10.84 2.88 9.78
CA GLU A 78 11.58 3.92 9.08
C GLU A 78 10.75 4.41 7.87
N PRO A 79 10.42 5.71 7.77
CA PRO A 79 9.61 6.23 6.69
C PRO A 79 10.46 6.51 5.43
N VAL A 80 10.07 5.91 4.31
CA VAL A 80 10.60 6.21 2.97
C VAL A 80 9.57 7.05 2.23
N THR A 81 9.63 8.37 2.41
CA THR A 81 8.68 9.32 1.80
C THR A 81 9.17 9.83 0.45
N PHE A 82 8.29 9.94 -0.52
CA PHE A 82 8.58 10.46 -1.86
C PHE A 82 7.37 11.15 -2.48
N THR A 83 7.55 11.84 -3.60
CA THR A 83 6.46 12.42 -4.40
C THR A 83 6.28 11.64 -5.69
N SER A 84 5.05 11.42 -6.12
CA SER A 84 4.76 10.73 -7.38
C SER A 84 3.60 11.37 -8.12
N VAL A 85 3.58 11.24 -9.45
CA VAL A 85 2.58 11.82 -10.33
C VAL A 85 1.97 10.76 -11.25
N GLY A 86 0.66 10.84 -11.43
CA GLY A 86 -0.08 10.04 -12.40
C GLY A 86 0.13 10.51 -13.84
N LEU A 87 -0.50 9.80 -14.78
CA LEU A 87 -0.52 10.17 -16.21
C LEU A 87 -1.21 11.52 -16.47
N ASP A 88 -2.09 11.95 -15.58
CA ASP A 88 -2.78 13.23 -15.60
C ASP A 88 -1.93 14.39 -15.01
N GLY A 89 -0.69 14.10 -14.61
CA GLY A 89 0.21 15.04 -13.95
C GLY A 89 -0.19 15.39 -12.51
N GLN A 90 -1.22 14.75 -11.96
CA GLN A 90 -1.65 14.98 -10.58
C GLN A 90 -0.90 14.06 -9.62
N PRO A 91 -0.69 14.48 -8.36
CA PRO A 91 -0.10 13.61 -7.36
C PRO A 91 -0.89 12.31 -7.18
N VAL A 92 -0.20 11.16 -7.12
CA VAL A 92 -0.86 9.89 -6.79
C VAL A 92 -1.41 10.00 -5.37
N TYR A 93 -2.71 9.74 -5.21
CA TYR A 93 -3.41 10.01 -3.96
C TYR A 93 -3.10 8.98 -2.86
N HIS A 94 -2.83 7.72 -3.22
CA HIS A 94 -2.49 6.62 -2.31
C HIS A 94 -1.31 5.81 -2.86
N THR A 95 -0.31 5.55 -2.02
CA THR A 95 0.89 4.78 -2.39
C THR A 95 0.55 3.40 -2.92
N ASN A 96 -0.46 2.74 -2.35
CA ASN A 96 -0.87 1.39 -2.73
C ASN A 96 -1.48 1.29 -4.14
N VAL A 97 -1.71 2.41 -4.84
CA VAL A 97 -2.15 2.39 -6.24
C VAL A 97 -0.99 2.04 -7.15
N MET A 98 0.20 2.57 -6.83
CA MET A 98 1.40 2.44 -7.65
C MET A 98 2.43 1.44 -7.10
N MET A 99 2.19 0.88 -5.91
CA MET A 99 3.18 0.07 -5.20
C MET A 99 2.55 -1.06 -4.38
N CYS A 100 3.16 -2.24 -4.48
CA CYS A 100 2.92 -3.40 -3.62
C CYS A 100 4.29 -3.99 -3.21
N VAL A 101 4.49 -4.20 -1.90
CA VAL A 101 5.67 -4.87 -1.37
C VAL A 101 5.25 -6.23 -0.82
N GLY A 102 5.77 -7.30 -1.42
CA GLY A 102 5.64 -8.66 -0.92
C GLY A 102 6.86 -9.09 -0.11
N THR A 103 6.93 -10.37 0.27
CA THR A 103 8.05 -10.91 1.03
C THR A 103 9.36 -10.84 0.25
N GLU A 104 9.35 -11.19 -1.04
CA GLU A 104 10.56 -11.34 -1.87
C GLU A 104 10.60 -10.40 -3.09
N PHE A 105 9.51 -9.70 -3.38
CA PHE A 105 9.38 -8.85 -4.55
C PHE A 105 8.71 -7.52 -4.21
N ALA A 106 8.85 -6.56 -5.11
CA ALA A 106 8.07 -5.32 -5.09
C ALA A 106 7.60 -4.97 -6.50
N LEU A 107 6.31 -4.71 -6.62
CA LEU A 107 5.72 -4.06 -7.80
C LEU A 107 5.73 -2.56 -7.54
N VAL A 108 6.34 -1.76 -8.41
CA VAL A 108 6.49 -0.32 -8.15
C VAL A 108 6.57 0.50 -9.42
N GLY A 109 5.77 1.55 -9.52
CA GLY A 109 5.84 2.55 -10.60
C GLY A 109 6.97 3.57 -10.41
N LEU A 110 8.24 3.16 -10.46
CA LEU A 110 9.38 4.06 -10.21
C LEU A 110 9.44 5.25 -11.17
N SER A 111 9.01 5.07 -12.43
CA SER A 111 8.93 6.15 -13.43
C SER A 111 7.95 7.26 -13.06
N MET A 112 7.01 6.99 -12.14
CA MET A 112 6.04 7.96 -11.63
C MET A 112 6.64 8.89 -10.55
N ILE A 113 7.83 8.59 -10.04
CA ILE A 113 8.56 9.42 -9.06
C ILE A 113 9.44 10.39 -9.84
N ALA A 114 8.95 11.61 -10.07
CA ALA A 114 9.62 12.58 -10.94
C ALA A 114 11.01 13.00 -10.42
N ASN A 115 11.13 13.21 -9.10
CA ASN A 115 12.40 13.53 -8.46
C ASN A 115 13.37 12.33 -8.53
N GLN A 116 14.52 12.53 -9.15
CA GLN A 116 15.50 11.46 -9.35
C GLN A 116 16.08 10.94 -8.03
N THR A 117 16.41 11.82 -7.08
CA THR A 117 16.94 11.44 -5.77
C THR A 117 15.92 10.60 -4.99
N GLU A 118 14.65 10.99 -4.97
CA GLU A 118 13.59 10.22 -4.31
C GLU A 118 13.41 8.85 -4.96
N ARG A 119 13.47 8.77 -6.29
CA ARG A 119 13.35 7.52 -7.05
C ARG A 119 14.49 6.55 -6.74
N GLU A 120 15.72 7.07 -6.75
CA GLU A 120 16.92 6.30 -6.40
C GLU A 120 16.87 5.84 -4.95
N GLN A 121 16.40 6.69 -4.03
CA GLN A 121 16.21 6.32 -2.63
C GLN A 121 15.19 5.18 -2.47
N VAL A 122 14.03 5.26 -3.10
CA VAL A 122 13.01 4.18 -3.04
C VAL A 122 13.58 2.87 -3.59
N ARG A 123 14.26 2.93 -4.74
CA ARG A 123 14.92 1.76 -5.34
C ARG A 123 15.95 1.16 -4.38
N ALA A 124 16.85 1.98 -3.84
CA ALA A 124 17.91 1.53 -2.95
C ALA A 124 17.37 0.84 -1.68
N HIS A 125 16.30 1.36 -1.07
CA HIS A 125 15.68 0.72 0.09
C HIS A 125 15.05 -0.64 -0.25
N LEU A 126 14.39 -0.75 -1.40
CA LEU A 126 13.82 -2.01 -1.87
C LEU A 126 14.91 -3.06 -2.15
N GLU A 127 15.99 -2.65 -2.82
CA GLU A 127 17.15 -3.51 -3.12
C GLU A 127 17.88 -3.94 -1.82
N ALA A 128 18.11 -3.01 -0.90
CA ALA A 128 18.72 -3.29 0.41
C ALA A 128 17.85 -4.25 1.25
N SER A 129 16.53 -4.20 1.06
CA SER A 129 15.55 -5.12 1.67
C SER A 129 15.47 -6.48 0.96
N GLY A 130 16.34 -6.73 -0.04
CA GLY A 130 16.40 -7.97 -0.81
C GLY A 130 15.24 -8.17 -1.79
N LYS A 131 14.46 -7.11 -2.09
CA LYS A 131 13.30 -7.23 -2.97
C LYS A 131 13.71 -7.31 -4.42
N ASN A 132 13.16 -8.30 -5.12
CA ASN A 132 13.16 -8.30 -6.58
C ASN A 132 12.22 -7.22 -7.10
N ILE A 133 12.77 -6.16 -7.67
CA ILE A 133 11.96 -5.06 -8.22
C ILE A 133 11.36 -5.49 -9.57
N LEU A 134 10.04 -5.34 -9.66
CA LEU A 134 9.26 -5.41 -10.88
C LEU A 134 8.69 -4.01 -11.13
N GLU A 135 9.37 -3.26 -11.99
CA GLU A 135 8.94 -1.90 -12.33
C GLU A 135 7.63 -1.97 -13.12
N LEU A 136 6.66 -1.16 -12.70
CA LEU A 136 5.40 -0.98 -13.39
C LEU A 136 5.47 0.27 -14.26
N ASP A 137 5.00 0.16 -15.50
CA ASP A 137 4.74 1.35 -16.29
C ASP A 137 3.41 2.03 -15.85
N PRO A 138 3.17 3.29 -16.23
CA PRO A 138 1.96 3.99 -15.83
C PRO A 138 0.65 3.34 -16.33
N ALA A 139 0.67 2.61 -17.46
CA ALA A 139 -0.51 1.92 -17.98
C ALA A 139 -0.84 0.66 -17.16
N GLN A 140 0.18 -0.04 -16.65
CA GLN A 140 0.03 -1.14 -15.71
C GLN A 140 -0.54 -0.65 -14.37
N VAL A 141 -0.04 0.48 -13.87
CA VAL A 141 -0.58 1.13 -12.65
C VAL A 141 -2.03 1.57 -12.85
N ALA A 142 -2.36 2.17 -14.00
CA ALA A 142 -3.75 2.54 -14.35
C ALA A 142 -4.70 1.34 -14.47
N ASN A 143 -4.16 0.12 -14.64
CA ASN A 143 -4.89 -1.14 -14.61
C ASN A 143 -4.67 -1.92 -13.29
N PHE A 144 -4.35 -1.20 -12.21
CA PHE A 144 -4.30 -1.69 -10.85
C PHE A 144 -3.23 -2.74 -10.55
N ALA A 145 -2.17 -2.84 -11.36
CA ALA A 145 -1.09 -3.78 -11.11
C ALA A 145 -0.35 -3.51 -9.78
N GLY A 146 -0.28 -2.25 -9.35
CA GLY A 146 0.30 -1.87 -8.05
C GLY A 146 -0.64 -2.13 -6.87
N ASN A 147 -1.95 -2.17 -7.10
CA ASN A 147 -2.97 -2.37 -6.05
C ASN A 147 -3.20 -3.85 -5.75
N ALA A 148 -2.09 -4.53 -5.43
CA ALA A 148 -2.03 -5.95 -5.13
C ALA A 148 -1.63 -6.18 -3.67
N ILE A 149 -1.85 -7.42 -3.19
CA ILE A 149 -1.43 -7.84 -1.85
C ILE A 149 -0.98 -9.30 -1.85
N GLU A 150 0.16 -9.56 -1.22
CA GLU A 150 0.60 -10.93 -0.92
C GLU A 150 -0.12 -11.43 0.33
N LEU A 151 -0.71 -12.62 0.25
CA LEU A 151 -1.41 -13.31 1.34
C LEU A 151 -0.97 -14.78 1.39
N HIS A 152 -1.40 -15.50 2.42
CA HIS A 152 -1.29 -16.95 2.47
C HIS A 152 -2.67 -17.59 2.44
N ASP A 153 -2.80 -18.73 1.76
CA ASP A 153 -3.98 -19.59 1.93
C ASP A 153 -3.89 -20.45 3.19
N ARG A 154 -4.87 -21.34 3.37
CA ARG A 154 -4.95 -22.24 4.53
C ARG A 154 -3.82 -23.26 4.59
N GLU A 155 -3.19 -23.57 3.46
CA GLU A 155 -2.03 -24.45 3.37
C GLU A 155 -0.70 -23.69 3.47
N GLY A 156 -0.75 -22.36 3.70
CA GLY A 156 0.42 -21.50 3.81
C GLY A 156 1.05 -21.13 2.47
N GLN A 157 0.40 -21.42 1.34
CA GLN A 157 0.93 -21.03 0.03
C GLN A 157 0.75 -19.54 -0.21
N LYS A 158 1.80 -18.90 -0.74
CA LYS A 158 1.78 -17.48 -1.09
C LYS A 158 0.83 -17.23 -2.27
N LEU A 159 -0.08 -16.28 -2.07
CA LEU A 159 -1.02 -15.79 -3.07
C LEU A 159 -0.72 -14.33 -3.35
N LEU A 160 -0.74 -13.92 -4.60
CA LEU A 160 -0.79 -12.50 -4.96
C LEU A 160 -2.19 -12.19 -5.46
N VAL A 161 -2.96 -11.46 -4.64
CA VAL A 161 -4.32 -11.04 -4.98
C VAL A 161 -4.26 -9.70 -5.67
N LEU A 162 -4.84 -9.62 -6.86
CA LEU A 162 -4.81 -8.43 -7.73
C LEU A 162 -6.04 -8.37 -8.63
N SER A 163 -6.25 -7.24 -9.30
CA SER A 163 -7.29 -7.13 -10.32
C SER A 163 -7.02 -8.03 -11.53
N ALA A 164 -8.07 -8.63 -12.07
CA ALA A 164 -8.01 -9.32 -13.36
C ALA A 164 -7.57 -8.40 -14.52
N ARG A 165 -7.78 -7.08 -14.42
CA ARG A 165 -7.31 -6.09 -15.40
C ARG A 165 -5.80 -5.93 -15.42
N ALA A 166 -5.12 -6.20 -14.31
CA ALA A 166 -3.68 -6.07 -14.22
C ALA A 166 -2.97 -7.12 -15.08
N ILE A 167 -3.48 -8.36 -15.07
CA ILE A 167 -2.86 -9.52 -15.73
C ILE A 167 -2.49 -9.26 -17.20
N PRO A 168 -3.41 -8.86 -18.10
CA PRO A 168 -3.08 -8.66 -19.51
C PRO A 168 -2.12 -7.49 -19.75
N THR A 169 -1.92 -6.60 -18.77
CA THR A 169 -0.98 -5.48 -18.89
C THR A 169 0.44 -5.83 -18.46
N LEU A 170 0.59 -6.86 -17.62
CA LEU A 170 1.90 -7.35 -17.20
C LEU A 170 2.59 -8.05 -18.37
N THR A 171 3.85 -7.71 -18.60
CA THR A 171 4.69 -8.41 -19.58
C THR A 171 4.85 -9.88 -19.21
N GLU A 172 5.10 -10.75 -20.19
CA GLU A 172 5.36 -12.17 -19.92
C GLU A 172 6.50 -12.38 -18.92
N GLY A 173 7.54 -11.54 -18.97
CA GLY A 173 8.66 -11.58 -18.03
C GLY A 173 8.24 -11.23 -16.60
N GLN A 174 7.40 -10.21 -16.42
CA GLN A 174 6.86 -9.87 -15.10
C GLN A 174 5.96 -10.99 -14.55
N GLN A 175 5.07 -11.54 -15.39
CA GLN A 175 4.19 -12.63 -14.96
C GLN A 175 4.99 -13.87 -14.55
N LYS A 176 5.98 -14.28 -15.36
CA LYS A 176 6.87 -15.42 -15.04
C LYS A 176 7.65 -15.20 -13.75
N ARG A 177 8.14 -13.99 -13.48
CA ARG A 177 8.82 -13.67 -12.22
C ARG A 177 7.87 -13.70 -11.04
N LEU A 178 6.66 -13.15 -11.16
CA LEU A 178 5.69 -13.14 -10.07
C LEU A 178 5.23 -14.55 -9.69
N THR A 179 5.01 -15.42 -10.66
CA THR A 179 4.59 -16.81 -10.40
C THR A 179 5.66 -17.66 -9.73
N GLN A 180 6.92 -17.21 -9.70
CA GLN A 180 7.98 -17.82 -8.89
C GLN A 180 7.84 -17.51 -7.39
N TYR A 181 7.21 -16.37 -7.03
CA TYR A 181 7.06 -15.93 -5.64
C TYR A 181 5.68 -16.28 -5.06
N ALA A 182 4.63 -16.15 -5.86
CA ALA A 182 3.26 -16.33 -5.40
C ALA A 182 2.31 -16.77 -6.52
N ARG A 183 1.30 -17.56 -6.18
CA ARG A 183 0.22 -17.89 -7.11
C ARG A 183 -0.64 -16.65 -7.36
N LEU A 184 -0.80 -16.26 -8.63
CA LEU A 184 -1.65 -15.13 -9.00
C LEU A 184 -3.13 -15.47 -8.80
N VAL A 185 -3.86 -14.57 -8.12
CA VAL A 185 -5.31 -14.68 -7.88
C VAL A 185 -5.98 -13.43 -8.46
N PRO A 186 -6.33 -13.43 -9.76
CA PRO A 186 -7.00 -12.31 -10.39
C PRO A 186 -8.47 -12.24 -9.98
N LEU A 187 -8.92 -11.06 -9.55
CA LEU A 187 -10.30 -10.80 -9.15
C LEU A 187 -10.99 -9.84 -10.13
N ASN A 188 -12.23 -10.16 -10.52
CA ASN A 188 -13.09 -9.24 -11.26
C ASN A 188 -13.77 -8.28 -10.28
N LEU A 189 -13.32 -7.02 -10.23
CA LEU A 189 -13.76 -6.04 -9.23
C LEU A 189 -14.37 -4.77 -9.84
N PRO A 190 -15.25 -4.86 -10.86
CA PRO A 190 -15.65 -3.68 -11.65
C PRO A 190 -16.26 -2.55 -10.79
N THR A 191 -17.07 -2.89 -9.79
CA THR A 191 -17.68 -1.90 -8.90
C THR A 191 -16.67 -1.15 -8.05
N ILE A 192 -15.64 -1.85 -7.56
CA ILE A 192 -14.60 -1.27 -6.70
C ILE A 192 -13.64 -0.41 -7.53
N GLU A 193 -13.31 -0.88 -8.73
CA GLU A 193 -12.46 -0.20 -9.70
C GLU A 193 -13.08 1.09 -10.24
N MET A 194 -14.41 1.15 -10.41
CA MET A 194 -15.11 2.40 -10.72
C MET A 194 -14.94 3.46 -9.62
N GLY A 195 -14.76 3.03 -8.37
CA GLY A 195 -14.45 3.92 -7.24
C GLY A 195 -12.97 4.30 -7.10
N GLY A 196 -12.11 3.82 -8.01
CA GLY A 196 -10.66 4.02 -7.97
C GLY A 196 -9.90 3.07 -7.05
N GLY A 197 -10.57 2.14 -6.36
CA GLY A 197 -9.92 1.11 -5.55
C GLY A 197 -9.72 -0.21 -6.32
N SER A 198 -8.99 -1.15 -5.74
CA SER A 198 -8.87 -2.52 -6.28
C SER A 198 -8.58 -3.51 -5.14
N ALA A 199 -7.99 -4.68 -5.45
CA ALA A 199 -7.82 -5.80 -4.54
C ALA A 199 -7.22 -5.40 -3.19
N ARG A 200 -6.11 -4.65 -3.18
CA ARG A 200 -5.45 -4.20 -1.94
C ARG A 200 -6.36 -3.30 -1.10
N CYS A 201 -7.19 -2.46 -1.72
CA CYS A 201 -8.05 -1.51 -1.00
C CYS A 201 -9.20 -2.18 -0.24
N MET A 202 -9.56 -3.43 -0.56
CA MET A 202 -10.64 -4.15 0.10
C MET A 202 -10.17 -4.95 1.32
N ILE A 203 -8.86 -4.99 1.59
CA ILE A 203 -8.26 -5.93 2.55
C ILE A 203 -7.50 -5.14 3.61
N ALA A 204 -7.83 -5.37 4.87
CA ALA A 204 -7.07 -4.90 6.02
C ALA A 204 -6.35 -6.09 6.66
N THR A 205 -5.03 -6.01 6.79
CA THR A 205 -4.24 -7.04 7.47
C THR A 205 -4.13 -6.70 8.96
N ILE A 206 -4.35 -7.71 9.81
CA ILE A 206 -4.25 -7.56 11.27
C ILE A 206 -2.95 -8.23 11.71
N HIS A 207 -2.03 -7.44 12.25
CA HIS A 207 -0.72 -7.89 12.73
C HIS A 207 -0.62 -7.87 14.27
N LEU A 208 -1.77 -7.86 14.94
CA LEU A 208 -1.85 -7.91 16.40
C LEU A 208 -1.73 -9.37 16.89
N PRO A 209 -1.11 -9.62 18.05
CA PRO A 209 -1.08 -10.95 18.62
C PRO A 209 -2.50 -11.36 19.08
N PRO A 210 -2.91 -12.62 18.87
CA PRO A 210 -4.16 -13.12 19.42
C PRO A 210 -4.14 -13.11 20.96
N ILE A 211 -5.32 -13.07 21.58
CA ILE A 211 -5.47 -13.20 23.04
C ILE A 211 -5.02 -14.58 23.50
#